data_AF-A0A7X9G838-F1
#
_entry.id   AF-A0A7X9G838-F1
#
_cell.length_a   1.000
_cell.length_b   1.000
_cell.length_c   1.000
_cell.angle_alpha   90.00
_cell.angle_beta   90.00
_cell.angle_gamma   90.00
#
_symmetry.space_group_name_H-M   'P 1'
#
loop_
_entity.id
_entity.type
_entity.pdbx_description
1 polymer ?
#
loop_
_entity_poly.entity_id
_entity_poly.type
_entity_poly.pdbx_seq_one_letter_code
_entity_poly.pdbx_strand_id
1 'polypeptide(L)'
;MKRSCLALVLITGAAMAADLSFAPYRAERLPKAEVNAIPRGFRLSFNNEEGKDNYAIAIADTGGMIVPAQHKLVMKLRGDAKNKNTRVDVHILTAQDGKLITHRARAVTGDGTGDRNLILGLDSDFHLADGQWNLRQIKVHLNGRDNPNGFSALEVRDLRIVAPDELGVAGGFVVIPTPEQVSSRRRPRAAQAALPSPGLAKPVPVFFDLDNEDIEAFISIRQSGKQPPERNRHDGFRGYLLKGAEGLVELVASPEQAEII
;
A
#
# COMPACT_ATOMS: atom_id res chain seq x y z
N MET A 1 -21.13 36.91 -22.83
CA MET A 1 -20.14 36.44 -21.84
C MET A 1 -20.85 35.54 -20.84
N LYS A 2 -20.79 34.22 -21.02
CA LYS A 2 -21.38 33.26 -20.06
C LYS A 2 -20.23 32.73 -19.20
N ARG A 3 -20.26 33.07 -17.90
CA ARG A 3 -19.33 32.52 -16.90
C ARG A 3 -19.81 31.11 -16.56
N SER A 4 -19.05 30.11 -17.00
CA SER A 4 -19.23 28.73 -16.57
C SER A 4 -18.62 28.59 -15.17
N CYS A 5 -19.46 28.44 -14.15
CA CYS A 5 -19.00 27.97 -12.84
C CYS A 5 -18.64 26.48 -12.97
N LEU A 6 -17.34 26.20 -12.89
CA LEU A 6 -16.81 24.87 -12.69
C LEU A 6 -17.18 24.44 -11.27
N ALA A 7 -18.15 23.55 -11.11
CA ALA A 7 -18.46 22.95 -9.82
C ALA A 7 -17.34 21.96 -9.47
N LEU A 8 -16.46 22.38 -8.56
CA LEU A 8 -15.49 21.51 -7.91
C LEU A 8 -16.27 20.55 -7.01
N VAL A 9 -16.48 19.32 -7.46
CA VAL A 9 -17.06 18.25 -6.63
C VAL A 9 -15.99 17.84 -5.63
N LEU A 10 -16.06 18.36 -4.40
CA LEU A 10 -15.38 17.76 -3.26
C LEU A 10 -16.01 16.38 -3.03
N ILE A 11 -15.30 15.33 -3.46
CA ILE A 11 -15.59 13.96 -3.05
C ILE A 11 -15.14 13.86 -1.59
N THR A 12 -16.06 14.10 -0.67
CA THR A 12 -15.89 13.76 0.73
C THR A 12 -15.75 12.25 0.85
N GLY A 13 -14.69 11.79 1.52
CA GLY A 13 -14.36 10.38 1.74
C GLY A 13 -15.51 9.66 2.41
N ALA A 14 -16.28 8.94 1.59
CA ALA A 14 -17.25 7.98 2.05
C ALA A 14 -16.62 6.60 1.86
N ALA A 15 -16.53 5.83 2.95
CA ALA A 15 -16.23 4.42 2.91
C ALA A 15 -17.17 3.74 1.90
N MET A 16 -16.64 3.32 0.75
CA MET A 16 -17.41 2.59 -0.25
C MET A 16 -17.48 1.12 0.18
N ALA A 17 -18.36 0.84 1.14
CA ALA A 17 -18.76 -0.52 1.45
C ALA A 17 -19.77 -0.97 0.39
N ALA A 18 -19.27 -1.40 -0.78
CA ALA A 18 -20.10 -2.18 -1.67
C ALA A 18 -20.34 -3.55 -1.01
N ASP A 19 -21.60 -3.95 -0.85
CA ASP A 19 -21.96 -5.33 -0.52
C ASP A 19 -21.58 -6.23 -1.71
N LEU A 20 -20.29 -6.57 -1.78
CA LEU A 20 -19.73 -7.38 -2.84
C LEU A 20 -20.15 -8.85 -2.64
N SER A 21 -20.88 -9.38 -3.62
CA SER A 21 -21.20 -10.81 -3.67
C SER A 21 -20.04 -11.57 -4.30
N PHE A 22 -19.60 -12.63 -3.63
CA PHE A 22 -18.51 -13.49 -4.09
C PHE A 22 -19.04 -14.82 -4.60
N ALA A 23 -18.52 -15.26 -5.75
CA ALA A 23 -18.80 -16.56 -6.33
C ALA A 23 -17.50 -17.37 -6.50
N PRO A 24 -17.55 -18.71 -6.39
CA PRO A 24 -16.39 -19.54 -6.68
C PRO A 24 -16.12 -19.54 -8.19
N TYR A 25 -14.87 -19.29 -8.56
CA TYR A 25 -14.40 -19.60 -9.91
C TYR A 25 -14.30 -21.12 -10.08
N ARG A 26 -14.91 -21.64 -11.14
CA ARG A 26 -14.86 -23.07 -11.48
C ARG A 26 -14.16 -23.30 -12.80
N ALA A 27 -13.18 -24.19 -12.80
CA ALA A 27 -12.57 -24.75 -14.00
C ALA A 27 -12.36 -26.25 -13.78
N GLU A 28 -12.48 -27.08 -14.83
CA GLU A 28 -12.50 -28.55 -14.73
C GLU A 28 -11.27 -29.16 -14.05
N ARG A 29 -10.13 -28.46 -14.09
CA ARG A 29 -8.86 -28.90 -13.51
C ARG A 29 -8.66 -28.51 -12.04
N LEU A 30 -9.60 -27.78 -11.45
CA LEU A 30 -9.50 -27.26 -10.09
C LEU A 30 -10.27 -28.13 -9.09
N PRO A 31 -9.82 -28.18 -7.83
CA PRO A 31 -10.59 -28.83 -6.78
C PRO A 31 -11.97 -28.19 -6.68
N LYS A 32 -12.97 -29.00 -6.31
CA LYS A 32 -14.31 -28.48 -6.02
C LYS A 32 -14.24 -27.59 -4.79
N ALA A 33 -14.24 -26.28 -5.02
CA ALA A 33 -14.27 -25.28 -3.97
C ALA A 33 -15.70 -24.89 -3.59
N GLU A 34 -15.88 -24.63 -2.30
CA GLU A 34 -17.12 -24.12 -1.71
C GLU A 34 -16.91 -22.68 -1.27
N VAL A 35 -17.85 -21.81 -1.63
CA VAL A 35 -17.94 -20.44 -1.11
C VAL A 35 -19.27 -20.32 -0.38
N ASN A 36 -19.19 -20.20 0.93
CA ASN A 36 -20.35 -20.05 1.81
C ASN A 36 -20.41 -18.60 2.29
N ALA A 37 -21.54 -17.93 2.08
CA ALA A 37 -21.75 -16.58 2.62
C ALA A 37 -21.74 -16.62 4.16
N ILE A 38 -21.08 -15.63 4.77
CA ILE A 38 -21.10 -15.39 6.22
C ILE A 38 -21.44 -13.92 6.47
N PRO A 39 -21.80 -13.51 7.70
CA PRO A 39 -22.07 -12.10 7.98
C PRO A 39 -20.90 -11.20 7.54
N ARG A 40 -21.20 -10.26 6.65
CA ARG A 40 -20.24 -9.29 6.08
C ARG A 40 -19.02 -9.95 5.43
N GLY A 41 -19.18 -11.10 4.78
CA GLY A 41 -18.07 -11.80 4.16
C GLY A 41 -18.41 -13.16 3.54
N PHE A 42 -17.38 -13.97 3.33
CA PHE A 42 -17.53 -15.36 2.87
C PHE A 42 -16.48 -16.27 3.50
N ARG A 43 -16.78 -17.58 3.49
CA ARG A 43 -15.83 -18.65 3.75
C ARG A 43 -15.56 -19.40 2.45
N LEU A 44 -14.30 -19.46 2.04
CA LEU A 44 -13.81 -20.23 0.91
C LEU A 44 -13.11 -21.49 1.43
N SER A 45 -13.47 -22.67 0.95
CA SER A 45 -12.85 -23.93 1.36
C SER A 45 -12.78 -24.97 0.25
N PHE A 46 -11.77 -25.85 0.31
CA PHE A 46 -11.66 -27.00 -0.58
C PHE A 46 -10.78 -28.10 0.06
N ASN A 47 -10.96 -29.33 -0.42
CA ASN A 47 -10.07 -30.45 -0.08
C ASN A 47 -8.85 -30.42 -1.00
N ASN A 48 -7.65 -30.57 -0.43
CA ASN A 48 -6.42 -30.69 -1.20
C ASN A 48 -6.27 -32.14 -1.68
N GLU A 49 -5.90 -32.31 -2.94
CA GLU A 49 -5.60 -33.60 -3.55
C GLU A 49 -4.08 -33.71 -3.79
N GLU A 50 -3.48 -34.83 -3.40
CA GLU A 50 -2.05 -35.05 -3.57
C GLU A 50 -1.67 -35.06 -5.07
N GLY A 51 -0.55 -34.40 -5.40
CA GLY A 51 -0.05 -34.32 -6.78
C GLY A 51 -0.86 -33.41 -7.72
N LYS A 52 -1.85 -32.66 -7.21
CA LYS A 52 -2.66 -31.72 -8.00
C LYS A 52 -2.44 -30.26 -7.62
N ASP A 53 -2.86 -29.39 -8.52
CA ASP A 53 -2.92 -27.95 -8.27
C ASP A 53 -4.08 -27.62 -7.33
N ASN A 54 -3.73 -27.47 -6.05
CA ASN A 54 -4.66 -27.21 -4.97
C ASN A 54 -4.84 -25.70 -4.79
N TYR A 55 -5.76 -25.11 -5.56
CA TYR A 55 -6.17 -23.72 -5.34
C TYR A 55 -7.64 -23.48 -5.63
N ALA A 56 -8.20 -22.47 -4.98
CA ALA A 56 -9.55 -21.99 -5.20
C ALA A 56 -9.55 -20.46 -5.30
N ILE A 57 -10.51 -19.91 -6.04
CA ILE A 57 -10.63 -18.46 -6.24
C ILE A 57 -12.06 -18.04 -5.95
N ALA A 58 -12.23 -17.06 -5.07
CA ALA A 58 -13.48 -16.33 -4.90
C ALA A 58 -13.39 -15.02 -5.71
N ILE A 59 -14.39 -14.75 -6.55
CA ILE A 59 -14.44 -13.56 -7.42
C ILE A 59 -15.66 -12.73 -7.05
N ALA A 60 -15.47 -11.42 -6.91
CA ALA A 60 -16.54 -10.44 -6.85
C ALA A 60 -16.41 -9.42 -7.97
N ASP A 61 -17.51 -9.14 -8.65
CA ASP A 61 -17.64 -8.03 -9.59
C ASP A 61 -17.97 -6.75 -8.83
N THR A 62 -17.25 -5.67 -9.14
CA THR A 62 -17.42 -4.36 -8.49
C THR A 62 -18.30 -3.41 -9.30
N GLY A 63 -18.86 -3.86 -10.43
CA GLY A 63 -19.71 -3.06 -11.32
C GLY A 63 -18.97 -1.94 -12.07
N GLY A 64 -17.63 -1.87 -12.00
CA GLY A 64 -16.86 -0.76 -12.58
C GLY A 64 -16.67 0.43 -11.65
N MET A 65 -16.61 0.19 -10.34
CA MET A 65 -16.30 1.19 -9.33
C MET A 65 -15.03 1.98 -9.70
N ILE A 66 -15.13 3.31 -9.65
CA ILE A 66 -13.99 4.22 -9.87
C ILE A 66 -13.31 4.48 -8.52
N VAL A 67 -12.04 4.11 -8.39
CA VAL A 67 -11.28 4.23 -7.14
C VAL A 67 -9.96 4.98 -7.36
N PRO A 68 -9.58 5.93 -6.48
CA PRO A 68 -8.26 6.55 -6.51
C PRO A 68 -7.16 5.54 -6.14
N ALA A 69 -5.99 5.64 -6.77
CA ALA A 69 -4.84 4.77 -6.48
C ALA A 69 -4.35 4.88 -5.03
N GLN A 70 -4.58 6.01 -4.37
CA GLN A 70 -4.17 6.23 -2.98
C GLN A 70 -5.08 5.52 -1.97
N HIS A 71 -6.21 4.95 -2.40
CA HIS A 71 -7.09 4.19 -1.50
C HIS A 71 -6.48 2.83 -1.14
N LYS A 72 -7.03 2.21 -0.09
CA LYS A 72 -6.59 0.90 0.40
C LYS A 72 -7.73 -0.10 0.38
N LEU A 73 -7.42 -1.32 -0.04
CA LEU A 73 -8.28 -2.49 0.14
C LEU A 73 -8.03 -3.07 1.53
N VAL A 74 -9.09 -3.17 2.32
CA VAL A 74 -9.02 -3.62 3.71
C VAL A 74 -9.97 -4.78 3.91
N MET A 75 -9.52 -5.81 4.62
CA MET A 75 -10.33 -6.96 4.98
C MET A 75 -9.81 -7.62 6.24
N LYS A 76 -10.65 -8.42 6.89
CA LYS A 76 -10.27 -9.35 7.96
C LYS A 76 -10.13 -10.75 7.40
N LEU A 77 -9.03 -11.41 7.73
CA LEU A 77 -8.74 -12.78 7.37
C LEU A 77 -8.70 -13.67 8.61
N ARG A 78 -9.33 -14.84 8.53
CA ARG A 78 -9.19 -15.92 9.51
C ARG A 78 -8.99 -17.25 8.77
N GLY A 79 -7.85 -17.90 9.01
CA GLY A 79 -7.53 -19.20 8.44
C GLY A 79 -8.10 -20.35 9.26
N ASP A 80 -8.17 -21.54 8.66
CA ASP A 80 -8.51 -22.77 9.35
C ASP A 80 -7.30 -23.35 10.10
N ALA A 81 -7.53 -24.09 11.18
CA ALA A 81 -6.48 -24.75 11.95
C ALA A 81 -5.64 -25.72 11.10
N LYS A 82 -6.22 -26.25 10.01
CA LYS A 82 -5.55 -27.15 9.07
C LYS A 82 -4.72 -26.44 8.00
N ASN A 83 -4.78 -25.11 7.87
CA ASN A 83 -4.18 -24.41 6.73
C ASN A 83 -2.64 -24.50 6.60
N LYS A 84 -1.87 -24.66 7.69
CA LYS A 84 -0.39 -24.76 7.68
C LYS A 84 0.30 -23.89 6.60
N ASN A 85 0.78 -24.44 5.48
CA ASN A 85 1.49 -23.66 4.45
C ASN A 85 0.58 -23.05 3.36
N THR A 86 -0.72 -22.96 3.62
CA THR A 86 -1.68 -22.34 2.69
C THR A 86 -1.38 -20.85 2.55
N ARG A 87 -1.42 -20.33 1.33
CA ARG A 87 -1.21 -18.92 1.00
C ARG A 87 -2.48 -18.28 0.48
N VAL A 88 -2.58 -16.97 0.67
CA VAL A 88 -3.68 -16.15 0.15
C VAL A 88 -3.09 -15.10 -0.77
N ASP A 89 -3.52 -15.08 -2.02
CA ASP A 89 -3.17 -14.05 -3.00
C ASP A 89 -4.41 -13.22 -3.31
N VAL A 90 -4.28 -11.90 -3.26
CA VAL A 90 -5.38 -10.99 -3.64
C VAL A 90 -5.01 -10.34 -4.96
N HIS A 91 -5.94 -10.40 -5.91
CA HIS A 91 -5.81 -9.75 -7.21
C HIS A 91 -6.97 -8.76 -7.42
N ILE A 92 -6.68 -7.67 -8.13
CA ILE A 92 -7.69 -6.75 -8.63
C ILE A 92 -7.61 -6.69 -10.15
N LEU A 93 -8.76 -6.53 -10.81
CA LEU A 93 -8.80 -6.30 -12.26
C LEU A 93 -9.30 -4.89 -12.54
N THR A 94 -8.54 -4.12 -13.32
CA THR A 94 -8.92 -2.78 -13.77
C THR A 94 -9.21 -2.76 -15.27
N ALA A 95 -10.12 -1.88 -15.70
CA ALA A 95 -10.35 -1.61 -17.11
C ALA A 95 -9.47 -0.45 -17.59
N GLN A 96 -8.65 -0.70 -18.62
CA GLN A 96 -7.76 0.27 -19.26
C GLN A 96 -7.89 0.13 -20.77
N ASP A 97 -8.26 1.19 -21.47
CA ASP A 97 -8.43 1.20 -22.93
C ASP A 97 -9.27 0.04 -23.47
N GLY A 98 -10.35 -0.29 -22.76
CA GLY A 98 -11.25 -1.40 -23.10
C GLY A 98 -10.72 -2.81 -22.79
N LYS A 99 -9.50 -2.94 -22.23
CA LYS A 99 -8.89 -4.20 -21.81
C LYS A 99 -8.96 -4.37 -20.28
N LEU A 100 -9.04 -5.61 -19.83
CA LEU A 100 -8.94 -5.95 -18.40
C LEU A 100 -7.49 -6.27 -18.04
N ILE A 101 -6.92 -5.53 -17.10
CA ILE A 101 -5.55 -5.72 -16.60
C ILE A 101 -5.62 -6.26 -15.17
N THR A 102 -4.88 -7.34 -14.91
CA THR A 102 -4.81 -7.96 -13.58
C THR A 102 -3.60 -7.43 -12.82
N HIS A 103 -3.83 -6.91 -11.62
CA HIS A 103 -2.81 -6.47 -10.68
C HIS A 103 -2.80 -7.43 -9.48
N ARG A 104 -1.61 -7.78 -8.99
CA ARG A 104 -1.43 -8.82 -7.98
C ARG A 104 -0.70 -8.26 -6.77
N ALA A 105 -1.31 -8.39 -5.60
CA ALA A 105 -0.62 -8.13 -4.35
C ALA A 105 0.31 -9.29 -4.00
N ARG A 106 1.26 -9.04 -3.09
CA ARG A 106 2.11 -10.09 -2.53
C ARG A 106 1.27 -11.11 -1.75
N ALA A 107 1.59 -12.39 -1.94
CA ALA A 107 1.00 -13.49 -1.17
C ALA A 107 1.18 -13.28 0.34
N VAL A 108 0.12 -13.46 1.11
CA VAL A 108 0.15 -13.49 2.57
C VAL A 108 -0.11 -14.92 3.08
N THR A 109 0.25 -15.18 4.33
CA THR A 109 0.00 -16.49 4.92
C THR A 109 -1.48 -16.67 5.22
N GLY A 110 -2.05 -17.80 4.80
CA GLY A 110 -3.43 -18.20 5.08
C GLY A 110 -3.57 -18.97 6.39
N ASP A 111 -2.51 -19.12 7.16
CA ASP A 111 -2.47 -19.84 8.43
C ASP A 111 -2.91 -18.98 9.62
N GLY A 112 -3.30 -19.62 10.72
CA GLY A 112 -3.72 -18.91 11.92
C GLY A 112 -5.23 -18.75 12.03
N THR A 113 -5.72 -19.12 13.21
CA THR A 113 -7.15 -19.18 13.56
C THR A 113 -7.69 -17.90 14.17
N GLY A 114 -6.82 -16.91 14.43
CA GLY A 114 -7.20 -15.59 14.92
C GLY A 114 -7.57 -14.64 13.80
N ASP A 115 -8.36 -13.61 14.14
CA ASP A 115 -8.71 -12.54 13.22
C ASP A 115 -7.50 -11.64 12.95
N ARG A 116 -7.16 -11.47 11.68
CA ARG A 116 -6.05 -10.62 11.24
C ARG A 116 -6.55 -9.57 10.26
N ASN A 117 -6.19 -8.31 10.49
CA ASN A 117 -6.47 -7.24 9.53
C ASN A 117 -5.44 -7.28 8.40
N LEU A 118 -5.91 -7.34 7.16
CA LEU A 118 -5.11 -7.16 5.95
C LEU A 118 -5.45 -5.81 5.34
N ILE A 119 -4.43 -4.98 5.14
CA ILE A 119 -4.52 -3.66 4.52
C ILE A 119 -3.55 -3.68 3.33
N LEU A 120 -4.07 -3.46 2.13
CA LEU A 120 -3.31 -3.44 0.88
C LEU A 120 -3.52 -2.08 0.21
N GLY A 121 -2.44 -1.33 -0.04
CA GLY A 121 -2.48 -0.10 -0.82
C GLY A 121 -2.67 -0.41 -2.30
N LEU A 122 -3.57 0.32 -2.96
CA LEU A 122 -3.79 0.13 -4.40
C LEU A 122 -2.57 0.60 -5.21
N ASP A 123 -1.86 1.61 -4.74
CA ASP A 123 -0.59 2.11 -5.27
C ASP A 123 0.60 1.22 -4.85
N SER A 124 0.73 0.88 -3.58
CA SER A 124 1.91 0.20 -3.04
C SER A 124 1.94 -1.30 -3.35
N ASP A 125 0.84 -2.00 -3.11
CA ASP A 125 0.78 -3.46 -3.19
C ASP A 125 0.30 -3.94 -4.55
N PHE A 126 -0.57 -3.18 -5.20
CA PHE A 126 -1.07 -3.49 -6.55
C PHE A 126 -0.38 -2.70 -7.66
N HIS A 127 0.54 -1.77 -7.32
CA HIS A 127 1.33 -1.01 -8.27
C HIS A 127 0.50 -0.17 -9.26
N LEU A 128 -0.66 0.32 -8.82
CA LEU A 128 -1.44 1.27 -9.60
C LEU A 128 -0.73 2.63 -9.60
N ALA A 129 -0.48 3.17 -10.78
CA ALA A 129 0.03 4.54 -10.92
C ALA A 129 -0.99 5.57 -10.39
N ASP A 130 -0.51 6.76 -10.04
CA ASP A 130 -1.36 7.84 -9.54
C ASP A 130 -2.49 8.16 -10.52
N GLY A 131 -3.72 8.19 -9.99
CA GLY A 131 -4.91 8.48 -10.77
C GLY A 131 -6.16 7.77 -10.26
N GLN A 132 -7.21 7.78 -11.10
CA GLN A 132 -8.46 7.07 -10.85
C GLN A 132 -8.54 5.83 -11.74
N TRP A 133 -8.96 4.72 -11.14
CA TRP A 133 -8.97 3.42 -11.77
C TRP A 133 -10.37 2.83 -11.80
N ASN A 134 -10.78 2.31 -12.95
CA ASN A 134 -12.01 1.55 -13.10
C ASN A 134 -11.78 0.12 -12.62
N LEU A 135 -12.05 -0.13 -11.35
CA LEU A 135 -11.99 -1.45 -10.74
C LEU A 135 -13.19 -2.27 -11.21
N ARG A 136 -12.93 -3.44 -11.79
CA ARG A 136 -13.92 -4.36 -12.34
C ARG A 136 -14.16 -5.59 -11.48
N GLN A 137 -13.09 -6.17 -10.94
CA GLN A 137 -13.17 -7.37 -10.12
C GLN A 137 -12.16 -7.37 -8.99
N ILE A 138 -12.54 -8.01 -7.88
CA ILE A 138 -11.63 -8.40 -6.80
C ILE A 138 -11.63 -9.93 -6.74
N LYS A 139 -10.44 -10.53 -6.66
CA LYS A 139 -10.25 -11.97 -6.60
C LYS A 139 -9.42 -12.33 -5.37
N VAL A 140 -9.92 -13.27 -4.58
CA VAL A 140 -9.19 -13.86 -3.45
C VAL A 140 -8.84 -15.29 -3.82
N HIS A 141 -7.56 -15.55 -3.99
CA HIS A 141 -7.00 -16.86 -4.28
C HIS A 141 -6.58 -17.51 -2.97
N LEU A 142 -7.04 -18.73 -2.72
CA LEU A 142 -6.59 -19.59 -1.64
C LEU A 142 -5.76 -20.73 -2.23
N ASN A 143 -4.47 -20.75 -1.92
CA ASN A 143 -3.51 -21.70 -2.48
C ASN A 143 -3.06 -22.69 -1.41
N GLY A 144 -3.51 -23.94 -1.54
CA GLY A 144 -3.21 -25.07 -0.67
C GLY A 144 -2.18 -26.04 -1.26
N ARG A 145 -1.46 -25.68 -2.34
CA ARG A 145 -0.46 -26.56 -2.99
C ARG A 145 0.53 -27.16 -2.00
N ASP A 146 1.03 -26.35 -1.08
CA ASP A 146 2.07 -26.76 -0.12
C ASP A 146 1.49 -27.21 1.23
N ASN A 147 0.15 -27.32 1.35
CA ASN A 147 -0.52 -27.66 2.61
C ASN A 147 -0.62 -29.19 2.81
N PRO A 148 0.07 -29.76 3.82
CA PRO A 148 0.13 -31.20 4.05
C PRO A 148 -1.16 -31.79 4.64
N ASN A 149 -2.10 -30.98 5.13
CA ASN A 149 -3.24 -31.47 5.92
C ASN A 149 -4.49 -31.82 5.10
N GLY A 150 -4.38 -31.88 3.76
CA GLY A 150 -5.48 -32.31 2.89
C GLY A 150 -6.69 -31.35 2.83
N PHE A 151 -6.64 -30.20 3.50
CA PHE A 151 -7.76 -29.26 3.58
C PHE A 151 -7.30 -27.82 3.77
N SER A 152 -7.89 -26.92 2.99
CA SER A 152 -7.61 -25.48 3.06
C SER A 152 -8.93 -24.71 3.16
N ALA A 153 -9.04 -23.79 4.13
CA ALA A 153 -10.19 -22.90 4.24
C ALA A 153 -9.83 -21.51 4.80
N LEU A 154 -10.48 -20.48 4.28
CA LEU A 154 -10.27 -19.08 4.63
C LEU A 154 -11.61 -18.38 4.81
N GLU A 155 -11.75 -17.65 5.90
CA GLU A 155 -12.81 -16.66 6.08
C GLU A 155 -12.29 -15.27 5.78
N VAL A 156 -13.04 -14.54 4.95
CA VAL A 156 -12.79 -13.15 4.60
C VAL A 156 -14.00 -12.34 5.07
N ARG A 157 -13.77 -11.29 5.86
CA ARG A 157 -14.82 -10.42 6.41
C ARG A 157 -14.48 -8.95 6.25
N ASP A 158 -15.50 -8.11 6.33
CA ASP A 158 -15.40 -6.65 6.34
C ASP A 158 -14.55 -6.11 5.17
N LEU A 159 -14.67 -6.71 3.98
CA LEU A 159 -13.93 -6.27 2.79
C LEU A 159 -14.48 -4.92 2.30
N ARG A 160 -13.59 -3.93 2.19
CA ARG A 160 -13.95 -2.56 1.77
C ARG A 160 -12.77 -1.83 1.17
N ILE A 161 -13.05 -0.84 0.34
CA ILE A 161 -12.07 0.12 -0.15
C ILE A 161 -12.25 1.41 0.63
N VAL A 162 -11.18 1.92 1.22
CA VAL A 162 -11.20 3.08 2.11
C VAL A 162 -10.12 4.09 1.74
N ALA A 163 -10.40 5.35 1.99
CA ALA A 163 -9.38 6.39 1.93
C ALA A 163 -8.34 6.18 3.05
N PRO A 164 -7.08 6.61 2.86
CA PRO A 164 -6.06 6.53 3.91
C PRO A 164 -6.47 7.16 5.23
N ASP A 165 -7.18 8.29 5.14
CA ASP A 165 -7.58 9.13 6.28
C ASP A 165 -8.58 8.41 7.20
N GLU A 166 -9.39 7.51 6.63
CA GLU A 166 -10.41 6.74 7.34
C GLU A 166 -9.84 5.59 8.17
N LEU A 167 -8.59 5.20 7.91
CA LEU A 167 -7.95 4.13 8.67
C LEU A 167 -7.50 4.56 10.06
N GLY A 168 -7.45 5.88 10.32
CA GLY A 168 -7.00 6.46 11.58
C GLY A 168 -5.56 6.11 11.94
N VAL A 169 -4.97 6.83 12.91
CA VAL A 169 -3.69 6.47 13.55
C VAL A 169 -3.90 5.33 14.57
N ALA A 170 -4.73 4.34 14.24
CA ALA A 170 -5.04 3.21 15.11
C ALA A 170 -3.87 2.20 15.10
N GLY A 171 -3.01 2.34 16.10
CA GLY A 171 -1.81 1.56 16.30
C GLY A 171 -2.04 0.05 16.42
N GLY A 172 -1.01 -0.68 16.00
CA GLY A 172 -0.93 -2.14 16.02
C GLY A 172 -0.47 -2.74 14.70
N PHE A 173 0.53 -2.15 14.04
CA PHE A 173 1.15 -2.81 12.89
C PHE A 173 2.00 -3.99 13.38
N VAL A 174 1.59 -5.21 13.05
CA VAL A 174 2.52 -6.34 12.98
C VAL A 174 3.35 -6.11 11.72
N VAL A 175 4.52 -5.51 11.90
CA VAL A 175 5.56 -5.53 10.87
C VAL A 175 5.92 -6.99 10.66
N ILE A 176 5.54 -7.57 9.52
CA ILE A 176 6.10 -8.84 9.06
C ILE A 176 7.58 -8.53 8.81
N PRO A 177 8.52 -9.07 9.60
CA PRO A 177 9.92 -8.90 9.27
C PRO A 177 10.12 -9.64 7.95
N THR A 178 10.38 -8.89 6.89
CA THR A 178 11.03 -9.44 5.71
C THR A 178 12.28 -10.17 6.22
N PRO A 179 12.51 -11.45 5.89
CA PRO A 179 13.72 -12.12 6.33
C PRO A 179 14.88 -11.25 5.84
N GLU A 180 15.63 -10.69 6.78
CA GLU A 180 16.91 -10.08 6.48
C GLU A 180 17.69 -11.14 5.72
N GLN A 181 17.90 -10.91 4.43
CA GLN A 181 19.13 -11.38 3.84
C GLN A 181 20.23 -10.69 4.65
N VAL A 182 20.68 -11.38 5.69
CA VAL A 182 21.96 -11.17 6.36
C VAL A 182 23.03 -11.49 5.33
N SER A 183 23.15 -10.62 4.33
CA SER A 183 24.44 -10.30 3.78
C SER A 183 24.92 -9.15 4.65
N SER A 184 25.96 -9.43 5.43
CA SER A 184 26.74 -8.46 6.16
C SER A 184 27.27 -7.40 5.20
N ARG A 185 26.43 -6.44 4.81
CA ARG A 185 26.90 -5.18 4.24
C ARG A 185 27.56 -4.46 5.39
N ARG A 186 28.90 -4.53 5.40
CA ARG A 186 29.78 -3.58 6.08
C ARG A 186 29.06 -2.23 6.12
N ARG A 187 28.87 -1.68 7.32
CA ARG A 187 28.61 -0.24 7.49
C ARG A 187 29.46 0.48 6.45
N PRO A 188 28.89 1.31 5.55
CA PRO A 188 29.69 2.31 4.90
C PRO A 188 30.33 3.10 6.04
N ARG A 189 31.66 3.04 6.09
CA ARG A 189 32.47 3.98 6.88
C ARG A 189 31.83 5.35 6.68
N ALA A 190 31.54 6.07 7.77
CA ALA A 190 31.05 7.44 7.72
C ALA A 190 31.82 8.13 6.59
N ALA A 191 31.10 8.57 5.55
CA ALA A 191 31.71 9.28 4.45
C ALA A 191 32.49 10.42 5.10
N GLN A 192 33.81 10.38 4.94
CA GLN A 192 34.64 11.51 5.32
C GLN A 192 34.03 12.71 4.61
N ALA A 193 33.65 13.73 5.38
CA ALA A 193 33.20 15.01 4.84
C ALA A 193 34.11 15.33 3.66
N ALA A 194 33.51 15.42 2.47
CA ALA A 194 34.26 15.67 1.25
C ALA A 194 35.03 16.98 1.48
N LEU A 195 36.34 16.88 1.64
CA LEU A 195 37.21 18.05 1.59
C LEU A 195 36.91 18.75 0.25
N PRO A 196 36.70 20.07 0.26
CA PRO A 196 36.35 20.78 -0.95
C PRO A 196 37.43 20.51 -1.99
N SER A 197 37.00 20.04 -3.17
CA SER A 197 37.90 19.95 -4.33
C SER A 197 38.56 21.32 -4.55
N PRO A 198 39.88 21.41 -4.81
CA PRO A 198 40.53 22.69 -5.01
C PRO A 198 39.96 23.32 -6.30
N GLY A 199 39.02 24.26 -6.17
CA GLY A 199 38.45 24.96 -7.32
C GLY A 199 37.03 25.53 -7.18
N LEU A 200 36.21 25.11 -6.22
CA LEU A 200 34.89 25.73 -5.98
C LEU A 200 35.00 26.81 -4.89
N ALA A 201 35.02 28.07 -5.32
CA ALA A 201 35.29 29.20 -4.42
C ALA A 201 34.06 29.66 -3.62
N LYS A 202 32.83 29.25 -3.95
CA LYS A 202 31.61 29.61 -3.19
C LYS A 202 30.54 28.51 -3.30
N PRO A 203 29.80 28.23 -2.21
CA PRO A 203 28.58 27.44 -2.26
C PRO A 203 27.56 28.06 -3.22
N VAL A 204 26.81 27.23 -3.95
CA VAL A 204 25.75 27.69 -4.87
C VAL A 204 24.45 27.93 -4.08
N PRO A 205 23.84 29.13 -4.15
CA PRO A 205 22.58 29.40 -3.46
C PRO A 205 21.39 28.76 -4.18
N VAL A 206 20.67 27.88 -3.49
CA VAL A 206 19.53 27.11 -4.01
C VAL A 206 18.28 27.38 -3.17
N PHE A 207 17.16 27.68 -3.83
CA PHE A 207 15.84 27.81 -3.23
C PHE A 207 14.99 26.59 -3.61
N PHE A 208 14.11 26.14 -2.73
CA PHE A 208 13.16 25.06 -3.01
C PHE A 208 11.74 25.59 -2.83
N ASP A 209 10.99 25.68 -3.93
CA ASP A 209 9.63 26.25 -3.94
C ASP A 209 8.59 25.34 -3.25
N LEU A 210 8.90 24.05 -3.07
CA LEU A 210 7.96 23.01 -2.60
C LEU A 210 8.20 22.48 -1.17
N ASP A 211 9.13 23.04 -0.39
CA ASP A 211 9.55 22.46 0.91
C ASP A 211 9.55 23.48 2.08
N ASN A 212 8.86 24.61 1.94
CA ASN A 212 8.85 25.68 2.95
C ASN A 212 7.74 25.55 4.01
N GLU A 213 6.72 24.72 3.81
CA GLU A 213 5.62 24.60 4.80
C GLU A 213 6.00 23.76 6.04
N ASP A 214 6.99 22.86 5.93
CA ASP A 214 7.41 22.00 7.06
C ASP A 214 8.30 22.73 8.08
N ILE A 215 9.05 23.75 7.66
CA ILE A 215 9.88 24.55 8.58
C ILE A 215 9.04 25.51 9.40
N GLU A 216 8.07 26.19 8.77
CA GLU A 216 7.19 27.13 9.47
C GLU A 216 6.34 26.41 10.53
N ALA A 217 5.89 25.19 10.21
CA ALA A 217 5.28 24.29 11.19
C ALA A 217 6.26 23.96 12.34
N PHE A 218 7.53 23.67 12.05
CA PHE A 218 8.51 23.34 13.09
C PHE A 218 8.90 24.55 13.98
N ILE A 219 9.02 25.75 13.41
CA ILE A 219 9.33 26.98 14.14
C ILE A 219 8.13 27.40 15.01
N SER A 220 6.92 27.33 14.49
CA SER A 220 5.69 27.63 15.25
C SER A 220 5.48 26.65 16.42
N ILE A 221 5.78 25.36 16.23
CA ILE A 221 5.75 24.35 17.29
C ILE A 221 6.80 24.63 18.37
N ARG A 222 8.04 25.01 18.00
CA ARG A 222 9.09 25.39 18.96
C ARG A 222 8.72 26.61 19.80
N GLN A 223 8.07 27.61 19.22
CA GLN A 223 7.63 28.81 19.94
C GLN A 223 6.43 28.55 20.87
N SER A 224 5.64 27.50 20.59
CA SER A 224 4.44 27.15 21.37
C SER A 224 4.72 26.40 22.69
N GLY A 225 5.99 26.03 22.97
CA GLY A 225 6.37 25.31 24.19
C GLY A 225 5.83 23.87 24.30
N LYS A 226 5.12 23.36 23.29
CA LYS A 226 4.70 21.97 23.22
C LYS A 226 5.84 21.11 22.68
N GLN A 227 6.13 20.02 23.38
CA GLN A 227 7.11 19.03 22.95
C GLN A 227 6.65 18.49 21.58
N PRO A 228 7.48 18.57 20.51
CA PRO A 228 7.05 18.14 19.20
C PRO A 228 6.74 16.64 19.24
N PRO A 229 5.67 16.17 18.55
CA PRO A 229 5.56 14.76 18.23
C PRO A 229 6.82 14.36 17.46
N GLU A 230 7.31 13.16 17.74
CA GLU A 230 8.52 12.50 17.21
C GLU A 230 9.40 13.32 16.25
N ARG A 231 10.69 13.44 16.58
CA ARG A 231 11.74 13.86 15.64
C ARG A 231 11.46 13.21 14.28
N ASN A 232 10.98 14.00 13.32
CA ASN A 232 10.86 13.58 11.94
C ASN A 232 12.28 13.15 11.54
N ARG A 233 12.53 11.84 11.47
CA ARG A 233 13.86 11.27 11.19
C ARG A 233 14.23 11.42 9.72
N HIS A 234 13.30 11.97 8.94
CA HIS A 234 13.48 12.33 7.56
C HIS A 234 13.66 13.84 7.56
N ASP A 235 14.91 14.28 7.40
CA ASP A 235 15.15 15.56 6.77
C ASP A 235 14.30 15.53 5.49
N GLY A 236 13.38 16.51 5.30
CA GLY A 236 12.36 16.51 4.24
C GLY A 236 12.91 16.25 2.84
N PHE A 237 12.08 16.33 1.80
CA PHE A 237 12.48 15.99 0.43
C PHE A 237 13.79 16.70 -0.02
N ARG A 238 13.99 17.97 0.38
CA ARG A 238 15.25 18.71 0.22
C ARG A 238 16.46 18.08 0.91
N GLY A 239 16.29 17.53 2.12
CA GLY A 239 17.36 16.91 2.90
C GLY A 239 17.79 15.60 2.27
N TYR A 240 16.86 14.89 1.62
CA TYR A 240 17.19 13.74 0.79
C TYR A 240 17.95 14.14 -0.49
N LEU A 241 17.53 15.21 -1.18
CA LEU A 241 18.19 15.71 -2.39
C LEU A 241 19.60 16.25 -2.14
N LEU A 242 19.82 16.92 -1.01
CA LEU A 242 21.09 17.54 -0.66
C LEU A 242 22.04 16.60 0.11
N LYS A 243 21.66 15.32 0.27
CA LYS A 243 22.47 14.34 0.98
C LYS A 243 23.79 14.10 0.24
N GLY A 244 24.91 14.50 0.86
CA GLY A 244 26.25 14.42 0.26
C GLY A 244 26.69 15.65 -0.54
N ALA A 245 25.88 16.71 -0.60
CA ALA A 245 26.25 18.01 -1.18
C ALA A 245 26.66 19.04 -0.11
N GLU A 246 27.01 18.57 1.09
CA GLU A 246 27.40 19.37 2.24
C GLU A 246 28.60 20.27 1.90
N GLY A 247 28.42 21.58 1.97
CA GLY A 247 29.46 22.57 1.68
C GLY A 247 29.58 23.00 0.21
N LEU A 248 28.81 22.40 -0.71
CA LEU A 248 28.71 22.80 -2.12
C LEU A 248 27.48 23.67 -2.41
N VAL A 249 26.47 23.58 -1.54
CA VAL A 249 25.16 24.24 -1.70
C VAL A 249 24.84 25.06 -0.46
N GLU A 250 24.32 26.27 -0.66
CA GLU A 250 23.75 27.13 0.37
C GLU A 250 22.23 27.24 0.17
N LEU A 251 21.45 26.97 1.20
CA LEU A 251 19.99 27.09 1.12
C LEU A 251 19.59 28.55 1.39
N VAL A 252 18.87 29.15 0.46
CA VAL A 252 18.34 30.52 0.60
C VAL A 252 16.83 30.50 0.88
N ALA A 253 16.34 31.54 1.55
CA ALA A 253 14.96 31.62 2.03
C ALA A 253 13.95 32.17 1.01
N SER A 254 14.43 32.71 -0.11
CA SER A 254 13.60 33.32 -1.15
C SER A 254 14.18 33.08 -2.54
N PRO A 255 13.35 32.93 -3.58
CA PRO A 255 13.80 32.70 -4.96
C PRO A 255 14.66 33.84 -5.51
N GLU A 256 14.46 35.07 -5.01
CA GLU A 256 15.22 36.27 -5.38
C GLU A 256 16.69 36.23 -4.97
N GLN A 257 17.03 35.36 -4.01
CA GLN A 257 18.39 35.19 -3.49
C GLN A 257 19.05 33.92 -4.05
N ALA A 258 18.36 33.19 -4.92
CA ALA A 258 18.77 31.90 -5.42
C ALA A 258 19.40 32.01 -6.82
N GLU A 259 20.45 31.24 -7.05
CA GLU A 259 20.99 30.99 -8.39
C GLU A 259 20.23 29.83 -9.06
N ILE A 260 19.62 28.94 -8.27
CA ILE A 260 18.81 27.80 -8.72
C ILE A 260 17.53 27.72 -7.87
N ILE A 261 16.37 27.55 -8.53
CA ILE A 261 15.04 27.35 -7.92
C ILE A 261 14.53 25.95 -8.31
#